data_AF-A0A963AJY1-F1
#
_entry.id   AF-A0A963AJY1-F1
#
_cell.length_a   1.000
_cell.length_b   1.000
_cell.length_c   1.000
_cell.angle_alpha   90.00
_cell.angle_beta   90.00
_cell.angle_gamma   90.00
#
_symmetry.space_group_name_H-M   'P 1'
#
loop_
_entity.id
_entity.type
_entity.pdbx_description
1 polymer ?
#
loop_
_entity_poly.entity_id
_entity_poly.type
_entity_poly.pdbx_seq_one_letter_code
_entity_poly.pdbx_strand_id
1 'polypeptide(L)'
;MTEVIATNQTILVVGGGISGLTAALEAAETGKQVVLVEKRPFVGGRVTQLYKYFPKLCFPTCGLEINQRRAKMNPNLKIITMAEVTDIKGNAGDYTATIKISPRYINDNCTACGDCGQAVEAEFDNEFNYGLGGMNKRKGAYLPHTMAHPQQYILDPRIIGTEDGEKAKAACKANAVDLDMQPESVTFKAGAVVWATGWRPYDANKIQPYGYDRFANVITNVEFERMADPKGPTGGKLVRPSDGREAKNIAFIQCAGSR
;
A
#
# COMPACT_ATOMS: atom_id res chain seq x y z
N MET A 1 -22.02 1.76 3.88
CA MET A 1 -21.33 0.62 3.25
C MET A 1 -22.23 0.00 2.22
N THR A 2 -21.81 -0.02 0.95
CA THR A 2 -22.52 -0.74 -0.11
C THR A 2 -22.34 -2.24 0.09
N GLU A 3 -23.44 -2.98 0.17
CA GLU A 3 -23.44 -4.45 0.30
C GLU A 3 -22.56 -5.10 -0.78
N VAL A 4 -21.71 -6.03 -0.37
CA VAL A 4 -20.99 -6.89 -1.31
C VAL A 4 -21.98 -7.90 -1.87
N ILE A 5 -22.59 -7.60 -3.01
CA ILE A 5 -23.43 -8.57 -3.73
C ILE A 5 -22.49 -9.61 -4.36
N ALA A 6 -22.14 -10.63 -3.59
CA ALA A 6 -21.32 -11.74 -4.07
C ALA A 6 -22.14 -13.02 -4.23
N THR A 7 -21.95 -13.67 -5.38
CA THR A 7 -22.55 -14.96 -5.68
C THR A 7 -21.44 -15.98 -5.94
N ASN A 8 -21.81 -17.23 -6.22
CA ASN A 8 -20.86 -18.23 -6.73
C ASN A 8 -20.29 -17.88 -8.13
N GLN A 9 -20.71 -16.77 -8.76
CA GLN A 9 -20.10 -16.25 -9.98
C GLN A 9 -19.07 -15.14 -9.72
N THR A 10 -18.93 -14.71 -8.47
CA THR A 10 -17.97 -13.68 -8.08
C THR A 10 -16.55 -14.24 -8.03
N ILE A 11 -15.60 -13.49 -8.57
CA ILE A 11 -14.17 -13.80 -8.49
C ILE A 11 -13.56 -13.00 -7.35
N LEU A 12 -12.93 -13.69 -6.39
CA LEU A 12 -12.13 -13.06 -5.35
C LEU A 12 -10.69 -12.90 -5.84
N VAL A 13 -10.16 -11.68 -5.82
CA VAL A 13 -8.74 -11.41 -6.07
C VAL A 13 -8.07 -10.94 -4.78
N VAL A 14 -7.05 -11.65 -4.33
CA VAL A 14 -6.34 -11.37 -3.07
C VAL A 14 -4.99 -10.72 -3.37
N GLY A 15 -4.86 -9.43 -3.06
CA GLY A 15 -3.69 -8.61 -3.31
C GLY A 15 -3.88 -7.64 -4.47
N GLY A 16 -3.90 -6.35 -4.16
CA GLY A 16 -4.00 -5.23 -5.11
C GLY A 16 -2.66 -4.81 -5.71
N GLY A 17 -1.72 -5.74 -5.90
CA GLY A 17 -0.52 -5.49 -6.69
C GLY A 17 -0.83 -5.33 -8.18
N ILE A 18 0.17 -5.08 -9.02
CA ILE A 18 -0.05 -4.99 -10.48
C ILE A 18 -0.70 -6.27 -11.03
N SER A 19 -0.26 -7.45 -10.58
CA SER A 19 -0.81 -8.73 -11.02
C SER A 19 -2.28 -8.90 -10.64
N GLY A 20 -2.63 -8.60 -9.38
CA GLY A 20 -4.02 -8.74 -8.92
C GLY A 20 -4.93 -7.65 -9.48
N LEU A 21 -4.46 -6.41 -9.58
CA LEU A 21 -5.23 -5.33 -10.21
C LEU A 21 -5.51 -5.64 -11.68
N THR A 22 -4.52 -6.14 -12.43
CA THR A 22 -4.73 -6.61 -13.80
C THR A 22 -5.72 -7.77 -13.84
N ALA A 23 -5.50 -8.83 -13.04
CA ALA A 23 -6.42 -9.98 -13.02
C ALA A 23 -7.87 -9.58 -12.73
N ALA A 24 -8.07 -8.64 -11.79
CA ALA A 24 -9.38 -8.14 -11.42
C ALA A 24 -10.04 -7.31 -12.53
N LEU A 25 -9.28 -6.42 -13.17
CA LEU A 25 -9.77 -5.58 -14.26
C LEU A 25 -10.15 -6.41 -15.48
N GLU A 26 -9.25 -7.29 -15.93
CA GLU A 26 -9.51 -8.12 -17.11
C GLU A 26 -10.71 -9.04 -16.87
N ALA A 27 -10.84 -9.64 -15.69
CA ALA A 27 -12.01 -10.44 -15.33
C ALA A 27 -13.30 -9.60 -15.30
N ALA A 28 -13.26 -8.41 -14.69
CA ALA A 28 -14.43 -7.54 -14.58
C ALA A 28 -14.90 -7.01 -15.95
N GLU A 29 -13.98 -6.72 -16.87
CA GLU A 29 -14.28 -6.26 -18.23
C GLU A 29 -14.85 -7.37 -19.13
N THR A 30 -14.69 -8.65 -18.76
CA THR A 30 -15.44 -9.77 -19.37
C THR A 30 -16.86 -9.94 -18.81
N GLY A 31 -17.31 -9.03 -17.92
CA GLY A 31 -18.65 -9.05 -17.34
C GLY A 31 -18.79 -9.88 -16.06
N LYS A 32 -17.69 -10.32 -15.44
CA LYS A 32 -17.72 -11.03 -14.14
C LYS A 32 -17.72 -10.06 -12.98
N GLN A 33 -18.45 -10.38 -11.91
CA GLN A 33 -18.35 -9.66 -10.65
C GLN A 33 -17.02 -10.01 -9.98
N VAL A 34 -16.28 -8.99 -9.55
CA VAL A 34 -14.95 -9.16 -8.93
C VAL A 34 -14.87 -8.38 -7.63
N VAL A 35 -14.41 -9.06 -6.58
CA VAL A 35 -14.03 -8.42 -5.32
C VAL A 35 -12.51 -8.52 -5.18
N LEU A 36 -11.84 -7.37 -5.21
CA LEU A 36 -10.41 -7.27 -4.96
C LEU A 36 -10.17 -6.84 -3.51
N VAL A 37 -9.41 -7.65 -2.77
CA VAL A 37 -9.04 -7.43 -1.37
C VAL A 37 -7.58 -7.03 -1.29
N GLU A 38 -7.27 -5.87 -0.70
CA GLU A 38 -5.91 -5.37 -0.50
C GLU A 38 -5.67 -5.01 0.96
N LYS A 39 -4.60 -5.58 1.53
CA LYS A 39 -4.25 -5.40 2.94
C LYS A 39 -3.81 -3.98 3.28
N ARG A 40 -3.11 -3.30 2.36
CA ARG A 40 -2.65 -1.93 2.56
C ARG A 40 -3.78 -0.95 2.25
N PRO A 41 -3.64 0.32 2.65
CA PRO A 41 -4.63 1.33 2.33
C PRO A 41 -4.68 1.75 0.85
N PHE A 42 -3.86 1.15 -0.02
CA PHE A 42 -3.77 1.51 -1.42
C PHE A 42 -3.43 0.32 -2.31
N VAL A 43 -3.92 0.35 -3.55
CA VAL A 43 -3.54 -0.59 -4.63
C VAL A 43 -2.29 -0.12 -5.38
N GLY A 44 -1.68 -1.03 -6.14
CA GLY A 44 -0.49 -0.83 -6.96
C GLY A 44 0.73 -1.65 -6.52
N GLY A 45 0.67 -2.31 -5.37
CA GLY A 45 1.72 -3.27 -4.98
C GLY A 45 3.05 -2.60 -4.66
N ARG A 46 4.15 -3.26 -5.02
CA ARG A 46 5.50 -2.69 -4.96
C ARG A 46 5.85 -1.86 -6.19
N VAL A 47 5.06 -1.98 -7.26
CA VAL A 47 5.27 -1.20 -8.49
C VAL A 47 5.14 0.30 -8.20
N THR A 48 4.31 0.69 -7.23
CA THR A 48 4.22 2.09 -6.76
C THR A 48 5.47 2.58 -6.04
N GLN A 49 6.34 1.67 -5.57
CA GLN A 49 7.57 1.99 -4.84
C GLN A 49 8.80 2.03 -5.75
N LEU A 50 8.69 1.61 -7.02
CA LEU A 50 9.77 1.68 -8.00
C LEU A 50 9.86 3.09 -8.58
N TYR A 51 11.07 3.58 -8.80
CA TYR A 51 11.26 4.85 -9.49
C TYR A 51 11.02 4.69 -10.99
N LYS A 52 11.70 3.73 -11.62
CA LYS A 52 11.56 3.40 -13.05
C LYS A 52 11.55 1.90 -13.25
N TYR A 53 10.90 1.42 -14.30
CA TYR A 53 10.92 0.00 -14.66
C TYR A 53 11.68 -0.24 -15.97
N PHE A 54 12.50 -1.29 -16.00
CA PHE A 54 13.19 -1.74 -17.21
C PHE A 54 12.22 -2.49 -18.16
N PRO A 55 12.50 -2.57 -19.47
CA PRO A 55 13.58 -1.90 -20.19
C PRO A 55 13.24 -0.47 -20.64
N LYS A 56 11.96 -0.07 -20.54
CA LYS A 56 11.49 1.22 -21.06
C LYS A 56 11.94 2.43 -20.24
N LEU A 57 12.35 2.22 -18.98
CA LEU A 57 12.75 3.25 -18.03
C LEU A 57 11.68 4.34 -17.81
N CYS A 58 10.41 3.96 -17.97
CA CYS A 58 9.28 4.82 -17.67
C CYS A 58 8.93 4.77 -16.19
N PHE A 59 8.25 5.82 -15.71
CA PHE A 59 7.69 5.84 -14.36
C PHE A 59 6.52 4.84 -14.28
N PRO A 60 6.49 3.94 -13.27
CA PRO A 60 5.40 2.98 -13.15
C PRO A 60 4.03 3.63 -12.92
N THR A 61 4.02 4.87 -12.41
CA THR A 61 2.80 5.67 -12.19
C THR A 61 1.95 5.82 -13.46
N CYS A 62 2.56 5.92 -14.64
CA CYS A 62 1.85 6.06 -15.90
C CYS A 62 0.94 4.86 -16.18
N GLY A 63 1.45 3.63 -16.03
CA GLY A 63 0.64 2.42 -16.23
C GLY A 63 -0.35 2.18 -15.10
N LEU A 64 0.02 2.54 -13.86
CA LEU A 64 -0.86 2.42 -12.71
C LEU A 64 -2.06 3.35 -12.79
N GLU A 65 -1.87 4.59 -13.26
CA GLU A 65 -2.95 5.57 -13.41
C GLU A 65 -4.04 5.07 -14.37
N ILE A 66 -3.64 4.44 -15.49
CA ILE A 66 -4.57 3.84 -16.44
C ILE A 66 -5.43 2.78 -15.75
N ASN A 67 -4.80 1.87 -15.00
CA ASN A 67 -5.52 0.82 -14.28
C ASN A 67 -6.40 1.36 -13.15
N GLN A 68 -5.96 2.39 -12.42
CA GLN A 68 -6.77 3.04 -11.40
C GLN A 68 -8.01 3.72 -12.00
N ARG A 69 -7.88 4.39 -13.15
CA ARG A 69 -9.01 4.98 -13.88
C ARG A 69 -10.00 3.90 -14.32
N ARG A 70 -9.52 2.82 -14.95
CA ARG A 70 -10.35 1.67 -15.34
C ARG A 70 -11.09 1.11 -14.12
N ALA A 71 -10.40 0.91 -13.01
CA ALA A 71 -10.98 0.36 -11.79
C ALA A 71 -12.08 1.25 -11.22
N LYS A 72 -11.86 2.57 -11.17
CA LYS A 72 -12.84 3.54 -10.67
C LYS A 72 -14.12 3.56 -11.52
N MET A 73 -14.02 3.31 -12.81
CA MET A 73 -15.14 3.35 -13.75
C MET A 73 -15.82 1.99 -13.94
N ASN A 74 -15.29 0.91 -13.35
CA ASN A 74 -15.80 -0.44 -13.59
C ASN A 74 -16.84 -0.84 -12.52
N PRO A 75 -18.14 -0.95 -12.88
CA PRO A 75 -19.20 -1.29 -11.92
C PRO A 75 -19.13 -2.75 -11.45
N ASN A 76 -18.42 -3.63 -12.16
CA ASN A 76 -18.25 -5.02 -11.80
C ASN A 76 -17.05 -5.27 -10.88
N LEU A 77 -16.27 -4.23 -10.55
CA LEU A 77 -15.09 -4.34 -9.70
C LEU A 77 -15.30 -3.59 -8.38
N LYS A 78 -15.36 -4.34 -7.28
CA LYS A 78 -15.31 -3.78 -5.93
C LYS A 78 -13.91 -3.94 -5.36
N ILE A 79 -13.26 -2.83 -5.04
CA ILE A 79 -11.97 -2.83 -4.31
C ILE A 79 -12.23 -2.57 -2.83
N ILE A 80 -11.69 -3.44 -1.98
CA ILE A 80 -11.72 -3.32 -0.52
C ILE A 80 -10.27 -3.26 -0.04
N THR A 81 -9.82 -2.05 0.31
CA THR A 81 -8.51 -1.83 0.95
C THR A 81 -8.60 -1.98 2.46
N MET A 82 -7.46 -1.97 3.15
CA MET A 82 -7.39 -2.23 4.59
C MET A 82 -7.98 -3.60 4.96
N ALA A 83 -7.99 -4.55 4.03
CA ALA A 83 -8.70 -5.81 4.19
C ALA A 83 -7.79 -7.02 3.95
N GLU A 84 -7.90 -8.02 4.82
CA GLU A 84 -7.16 -9.26 4.74
C GLU A 84 -8.12 -10.45 4.74
N VAL A 85 -7.84 -11.44 3.89
CA VAL A 85 -8.57 -12.71 3.91
C VAL A 85 -8.11 -13.51 5.11
N THR A 86 -9.05 -13.86 5.99
CA THR A 86 -8.77 -14.63 7.22
C THR A 86 -9.13 -16.09 7.09
N ASP A 87 -10.11 -16.43 6.25
CA ASP A 87 -10.57 -17.81 6.05
C ASP A 87 -11.15 -17.99 4.64
N ILE A 88 -10.91 -19.16 4.04
CA ILE A 88 -11.55 -19.60 2.80
C ILE A 88 -11.99 -21.05 3.00
N LYS A 89 -13.30 -21.29 2.89
CA LYS A 89 -13.92 -22.61 3.00
C LYS A 89 -14.64 -22.97 1.70
N GLY A 90 -14.92 -24.26 1.52
CA GLY A 90 -15.63 -24.78 0.36
C GLY A 90 -14.71 -25.38 -0.69
N ASN A 91 -15.23 -25.54 -1.90
CA ASN A 91 -14.56 -26.21 -3.02
C ASN A 91 -14.66 -25.37 -4.29
N ALA A 92 -13.97 -25.78 -5.36
CA ALA A 92 -14.01 -25.09 -6.65
C ALA A 92 -15.46 -24.79 -7.10
N GLY A 93 -15.75 -23.52 -7.37
CA GLY A 93 -17.09 -23.06 -7.77
C GLY A 93 -18.03 -22.68 -6.63
N ASP A 94 -17.71 -22.99 -5.37
CA ASP A 94 -18.50 -22.61 -4.19
C ASP A 94 -17.61 -22.37 -2.97
N TYR A 95 -16.80 -21.31 -3.05
CA TYR A 95 -16.03 -20.83 -1.91
C TYR A 95 -16.87 -19.86 -1.07
N THR A 96 -16.63 -19.90 0.23
CA THR A 96 -17.03 -18.86 1.18
C THR A 96 -15.75 -18.23 1.73
N ALA A 97 -15.53 -16.95 1.44
CA ALA A 97 -14.38 -16.20 1.93
C ALA A 97 -14.81 -15.27 3.08
N THR A 98 -14.01 -15.24 4.13
CA THR A 98 -14.13 -14.27 5.22
C THR A 98 -12.95 -13.31 5.16
N ILE A 99 -13.26 -12.02 5.21
CA ILE A 99 -12.26 -10.95 5.24
C ILE A 99 -12.41 -10.14 6.52
N LYS A 100 -11.29 -9.68 7.06
CA LYS A 100 -11.22 -8.70 8.14
C LYS A 100 -10.82 -7.36 7.54
N ILE A 101 -11.64 -6.33 7.77
CA ILE A 101 -11.38 -4.95 7.38
C ILE A 101 -10.87 -4.21 8.62
N SER A 102 -9.62 -3.76 8.57
CA SER A 102 -9.00 -2.93 9.60
C SER A 102 -9.50 -1.49 9.50
N PRO A 103 -9.73 -0.80 10.64
CA PRO A 103 -10.20 0.57 10.62
C PRO A 103 -9.16 1.48 9.98
N ARG A 104 -9.62 2.29 9.02
CA ARG A 104 -8.83 3.39 8.46
C ARG A 104 -8.90 4.63 9.36
N TYR A 105 -9.89 4.67 10.25
CA TYR A 105 -10.34 5.83 11.03
C TYR A 105 -10.69 7.05 10.15
N ILE A 106 -10.98 6.78 8.87
CA ILE A 106 -11.36 7.73 7.85
C ILE A 106 -12.48 7.09 7.03
N ASN A 107 -13.62 7.76 6.95
CA ASN A 107 -14.77 7.33 6.16
C ASN A 107 -14.74 7.89 4.72
N ASP A 108 -15.78 7.56 3.94
CA ASP A 108 -15.89 7.90 2.52
C ASP A 108 -16.02 9.41 2.21
N ASN A 109 -16.26 10.26 3.21
CA ASN A 109 -16.32 11.72 3.04
C ASN A 109 -14.93 12.37 2.87
N CYS A 110 -13.85 11.60 2.99
CA CYS A 110 -12.49 12.12 2.88
C CYS A 110 -12.22 12.75 1.51
N THR A 111 -11.83 14.03 1.50
CA THR A 111 -11.46 14.78 0.31
C THR A 111 -9.95 14.76 0.02
N ALA A 112 -9.17 14.12 0.90
CA ALA A 112 -7.71 14.12 0.89
C ALA A 112 -7.06 15.53 0.82
N CYS A 113 -7.67 16.54 1.47
CA CYS A 113 -7.13 17.90 1.52
C CYS A 113 -5.80 18.03 2.29
N GLY A 114 -5.59 17.15 3.28
CA GLY A 114 -4.35 17.09 4.07
C GLY A 114 -4.34 17.85 5.38
N ASP A 115 -5.42 18.58 5.72
CA ASP A 115 -5.53 19.36 6.96
C ASP A 115 -5.26 18.50 8.22
N CYS A 116 -5.79 17.27 8.26
CA CYS A 116 -5.53 16.33 9.37
C CYS A 116 -4.04 15.96 9.52
N GLY A 117 -3.31 15.83 8.40
CA GLY A 117 -1.87 15.52 8.43
C GLY A 117 -1.01 16.70 8.88
N GLN A 118 -1.46 17.93 8.66
CA GLN A 118 -0.80 19.15 9.16
C GLN A 118 -1.06 19.38 10.65
N ALA A 119 -2.23 18.95 11.15
CA ALA A 119 -2.64 19.16 12.53
C ALA A 119 -1.96 18.25 13.54
N VAL A 120 -1.51 17.06 13.13
CA VAL A 120 -0.88 16.09 14.02
C VAL A 120 0.63 16.34 14.18
N GLU A 121 1.15 16.03 15.36
CA GLU A 121 2.57 16.23 15.66
C GLU A 121 3.37 14.93 15.57
N ALA A 122 2.78 13.80 15.99
CA ALA A 122 3.42 12.50 16.05
C ALA A 122 3.95 12.03 14.70
N GLU A 123 5.16 11.48 14.77
CA GLU A 123 5.92 11.01 13.62
C GLU A 123 6.34 9.56 13.80
N PHE A 124 6.23 8.79 12.72
CA PHE A 124 6.54 7.37 12.68
C PHE A 124 7.40 7.05 11.47
N ASP A 125 8.12 5.93 11.52
CA ASP A 125 8.86 5.44 10.35
C ASP A 125 7.91 5.22 9.18
N ASN A 126 8.32 5.67 8.00
CA ASN A 126 7.52 5.49 6.81
C ASN A 126 7.78 4.12 6.18
N GLU A 127 6.83 3.21 6.35
CA GLU A 127 6.90 1.84 5.85
C GLU A 127 6.89 1.79 4.31
N PHE A 128 6.29 2.79 3.64
CA PHE A 128 6.36 2.92 2.18
C PHE A 128 7.79 3.17 1.69
N ASN A 129 8.61 3.81 2.54
CA ASN A 129 10.01 4.10 2.27
C ASN A 129 10.97 3.17 3.02
N TYR A 130 10.50 2.00 3.49
CA TYR A 130 11.31 0.99 4.22
C TYR A 130 11.97 1.50 5.51
N GLY A 131 11.49 2.59 6.10
CA GLY A 131 12.04 3.14 7.35
C GLY A 131 13.41 3.82 7.22
N LEU A 132 14.23 3.46 6.21
CA LEU A 132 15.48 4.12 5.77
C LEU A 132 16.25 4.84 6.91
N GLY A 133 16.48 4.13 8.01
CA GLY A 133 17.26 4.61 9.17
C GLY A 133 16.75 5.92 9.80
N GLY A 134 15.45 6.20 9.76
CA GLY A 134 14.88 7.44 10.29
C GLY A 134 15.03 8.66 9.37
N MET A 135 15.62 8.52 8.18
CA MET A 135 15.69 9.58 7.17
C MET A 135 14.32 9.95 6.59
N ASN A 136 13.29 9.15 6.86
CA ASN A 136 11.93 9.44 6.43
C ASN A 136 10.90 9.06 7.48
N LYS A 137 10.38 10.09 8.14
CA LYS A 137 9.21 9.98 9.00
C LYS A 137 7.96 10.39 8.24
N ARG A 138 6.83 9.79 8.60
CA ARG A 138 5.50 10.21 8.21
C ARG A 138 4.73 10.63 9.46
N LYS A 139 3.74 11.51 9.28
CA LYS A 139 2.83 11.93 10.33
C LYS A 139 1.85 10.81 10.73
N GLY A 140 1.24 10.97 11.91
CA GLY A 140 0.20 10.05 12.40
C GLY A 140 -1.05 10.03 11.51
N ALA A 141 -1.42 11.15 10.89
CA ALA A 141 -2.41 11.22 9.82
C ALA A 141 -1.68 11.45 8.49
N TYR A 142 -1.81 10.52 7.54
CA TYR A 142 -0.97 10.53 6.34
C TYR A 142 -1.69 9.99 5.10
N LEU A 143 -1.19 10.40 3.94
CA LEU A 143 -1.47 9.78 2.66
C LEU A 143 -0.27 8.88 2.29
N PRO A 144 -0.46 7.59 1.94
CA PRO A 144 0.67 6.67 1.74
C PRO A 144 1.65 7.11 0.66
N HIS A 145 1.12 7.64 -0.43
CA HIS A 145 1.87 8.31 -1.49
C HIS A 145 0.91 9.17 -2.33
N THR A 146 1.45 10.12 -3.10
CA THR A 146 0.67 11.09 -3.88
C THR A 146 -0.33 10.50 -4.90
N MET A 147 -0.18 9.23 -5.27
CA MET A 147 -1.03 8.52 -6.25
C MET A 147 -1.76 7.32 -5.61
N ALA A 148 -1.91 7.34 -4.29
CA ALA A 148 -2.59 6.26 -3.57
C ALA A 148 -4.05 6.16 -4.03
N HIS A 149 -4.51 4.94 -4.30
CA HIS A 149 -5.90 4.66 -4.64
C HIS A 149 -6.47 3.59 -3.70
N PRO A 150 -7.57 3.86 -2.97
CA PRO A 150 -8.34 5.10 -2.96
C PRO A 150 -7.52 6.28 -2.41
N GLN A 151 -7.81 7.49 -2.91
CA GLN A 151 -7.12 8.71 -2.50
C GLN A 151 -7.74 9.22 -1.20
N GLN A 152 -7.42 8.53 -0.10
CA GLN A 152 -7.92 8.81 1.24
C GLN A 152 -6.75 8.78 2.23
N TYR A 153 -6.81 9.68 3.21
CA TYR A 153 -5.90 9.64 4.36
C TYR A 153 -6.15 8.41 5.23
N ILE A 154 -5.20 8.11 6.10
CA ILE A 154 -5.30 7.10 7.16
C ILE A 154 -4.75 7.70 8.45
N LEU A 155 -5.36 7.37 9.59
CA LEU A 155 -4.74 7.62 10.90
C LEU A 155 -4.03 6.36 11.37
N ASP A 156 -2.81 6.55 11.87
CA ASP A 156 -2.05 5.50 12.52
C ASP A 156 -2.76 5.06 13.80
N PRO A 157 -2.95 3.75 14.05
CA PRO A 157 -3.59 3.27 15.27
C PRO A 157 -2.95 3.81 16.56
N ARG A 158 -1.66 4.17 16.52
CA ARG A 158 -0.93 4.71 17.68
C ARG A 158 -1.37 6.11 18.11
N ILE A 159 -2.06 6.87 17.26
CA ILE A 159 -2.58 8.20 17.62
C ILE A 159 -4.05 8.17 18.08
N ILE A 160 -4.70 7.02 18.00
CA ILE A 160 -6.10 6.87 18.42
C ILE A 160 -6.17 6.87 19.95
N GLY A 161 -7.07 7.70 20.51
CA GLY A 161 -7.16 7.94 21.96
C GLY A 161 -6.10 8.90 22.51
N THR A 162 -5.34 9.59 21.64
CA THR A 162 -4.36 10.62 22.01
C THR A 162 -4.83 12.00 21.60
N GLU A 163 -4.18 13.06 22.11
CA GLU A 163 -4.45 14.44 21.70
C GLU A 163 -4.31 14.65 20.18
N ASP A 164 -3.36 13.95 19.53
CA ASP A 164 -3.19 14.01 18.08
C ASP A 164 -4.39 13.45 17.31
N GLY A 165 -5.03 12.40 17.82
CA GLY A 165 -6.26 11.88 17.24
C GLY A 165 -7.37 12.92 17.22
N GLU A 166 -7.54 13.64 18.33
CA GLU A 166 -8.51 14.72 18.45
C GLU A 166 -8.15 15.93 17.57
N LYS A 167 -6.87 16.30 17.48
CA LYS A 167 -6.38 17.34 16.54
C LYS A 167 -6.73 16.98 15.10
N ALA A 168 -6.49 15.74 14.69
CA ALA A 168 -6.83 15.26 13.35
C ALA A 168 -8.35 15.36 13.08
N LYS A 169 -9.18 14.98 14.06
CA LYS A 169 -10.64 15.07 13.97
C LYS A 169 -11.12 16.52 13.88
N ALA A 170 -10.64 17.40 14.75
CA ALA A 170 -11.00 18.81 14.76
C ALA A 170 -10.61 19.55 13.46
N ALA A 171 -9.48 19.16 12.84
CA ALA A 171 -9.05 19.73 11.57
C ALA A 171 -9.89 19.26 10.36
N CYS A 172 -10.64 18.16 10.49
CA CYS A 172 -11.35 17.56 9.36
C CYS A 172 -12.71 18.21 9.09
N LYS A 173 -12.73 19.23 8.22
CA LYS A 173 -13.96 19.93 7.81
C LYS A 173 -15.00 19.05 7.10
N ALA A 174 -14.56 17.94 6.51
CA ALA A 174 -15.43 17.00 5.79
C ALA A 174 -16.08 15.95 6.71
N ASN A 175 -15.85 16.01 8.04
CA ASN A 175 -16.32 15.00 9.00
C ASN A 175 -15.94 13.57 8.57
N ALA A 176 -14.73 13.42 8.01
CA ALA A 176 -14.24 12.14 7.53
C ALA A 176 -13.49 11.34 8.59
N VAL A 177 -12.92 12.01 9.60
CA VAL A 177 -12.20 11.34 10.70
C VAL A 177 -13.19 10.72 11.67
N ASP A 178 -13.07 9.41 11.83
CA ASP A 178 -13.89 8.59 12.72
C ASP A 178 -12.97 7.76 13.63
N LEU A 179 -12.69 8.29 14.82
CA LEU A 179 -11.79 7.67 15.80
C LEU A 179 -12.38 6.43 16.45
N ASP A 180 -13.72 6.29 16.39
CA ASP A 180 -14.45 5.17 16.99
C ASP A 180 -14.65 4.02 15.99
N MET A 181 -14.16 4.17 14.76
CA MET A 181 -14.24 3.16 13.70
C MET A 181 -13.67 1.81 14.18
N GLN A 182 -14.51 0.78 14.16
CA GLN A 182 -14.15 -0.57 14.58
C GLN A 182 -13.74 -1.46 13.40
N PRO A 183 -12.88 -2.47 13.63
CA PRO A 183 -12.66 -3.53 12.65
C PRO A 183 -13.96 -4.24 12.29
N GLU A 184 -14.12 -4.58 11.02
CA GLU A 184 -15.28 -5.30 10.52
C GLU A 184 -14.88 -6.68 9.98
N SER A 185 -15.78 -7.65 10.06
CA SER A 185 -15.63 -8.95 9.42
C SER A 185 -16.76 -9.13 8.41
N VAL A 186 -16.40 -9.38 7.15
CA VAL A 186 -17.35 -9.57 6.06
C VAL A 186 -17.17 -10.96 5.48
N THR A 187 -18.26 -11.70 5.30
CA THR A 187 -18.25 -13.02 4.68
C THR A 187 -19.07 -13.00 3.41
N PHE A 188 -18.53 -13.56 2.32
CA PHE A 188 -19.21 -13.55 1.03
C PHE A 188 -18.82 -14.77 0.18
N LYS A 189 -19.66 -15.10 -0.81
CA LYS A 189 -19.46 -16.22 -1.73
C LYS A 189 -18.52 -15.85 -2.88
N ALA A 190 -17.73 -16.82 -3.34
CA ALA A 190 -16.88 -16.68 -4.53
C ALA A 190 -16.83 -17.99 -5.31
N GLY A 191 -16.88 -17.93 -6.64
CA GLY A 191 -16.71 -19.09 -7.52
C GLY A 191 -15.25 -19.46 -7.76
N ALA A 192 -14.37 -18.45 -7.73
CA ALA A 192 -12.94 -18.60 -7.98
C ALA A 192 -12.14 -17.63 -7.11
N VAL A 193 -10.90 -18.02 -6.84
CA VAL A 193 -9.94 -17.22 -6.06
C VAL A 193 -8.65 -17.06 -6.87
N VAL A 194 -8.23 -15.81 -7.06
CA VAL A 194 -6.93 -15.45 -7.63
C VAL A 194 -6.04 -14.95 -6.49
N TRP A 195 -4.98 -15.71 -6.18
CA TRP A 195 -4.04 -15.36 -5.13
C TRP A 195 -2.84 -14.59 -5.69
N ALA A 196 -2.82 -13.27 -5.49
CA ALA A 196 -1.85 -12.33 -6.06
C ALA A 196 -1.17 -11.45 -4.99
N THR A 197 -0.83 -12.04 -3.85
CA THR A 197 -0.29 -11.33 -2.67
C THR A 197 1.15 -10.84 -2.81
N GLY A 198 1.79 -11.12 -3.95
CA GLY A 198 3.11 -10.61 -4.32
C GLY A 198 4.26 -11.29 -3.58
N TRP A 199 5.32 -10.52 -3.34
CA TRP A 199 6.55 -11.00 -2.71
C TRP A 199 6.91 -10.19 -1.46
N ARG A 200 8.05 -10.46 -0.82
CA ARG A 200 8.67 -9.57 0.18
C ARG A 200 10.16 -9.49 -0.12
N PRO A 201 10.82 -8.31 0.00
CA PRO A 201 12.26 -8.23 -0.11
C PRO A 201 12.91 -9.22 0.85
N TYR A 202 14.03 -9.79 0.43
CA TYR A 202 14.81 -10.65 1.30
C TYR A 202 15.30 -9.82 2.50
N ASP A 203 15.28 -10.42 3.69
CA ASP A 203 15.76 -9.76 4.90
C ASP A 203 17.29 -9.66 4.87
N ALA A 204 17.79 -8.48 4.54
CA ALA A 204 19.22 -8.23 4.38
C ALA A 204 20.03 -8.42 5.67
N ASN A 205 19.39 -8.38 6.85
CA ASN A 205 20.03 -8.71 8.12
C ASN A 205 20.52 -10.17 8.17
N LYS A 206 19.94 -11.06 7.35
CA LYS A 206 20.39 -12.46 7.25
C LYS A 206 21.67 -12.62 6.43
N ILE A 207 22.11 -11.59 5.71
CA ILE A 207 23.32 -11.60 4.88
C ILE A 207 24.47 -10.92 5.64
N GLN A 208 24.88 -11.57 6.73
CA GLN A 208 25.88 -11.07 7.68
C GLN A 208 27.21 -10.60 7.07
N PRO A 209 27.76 -11.23 6.01
CA PRO A 209 28.99 -10.75 5.39
C PRO A 209 28.91 -9.32 4.83
N TYR A 210 27.73 -8.88 4.36
CA TYR A 210 27.55 -7.55 3.76
C TYR A 210 27.28 -6.45 4.78
N GLY A 211 26.94 -6.79 6.03
CA GLY A 211 26.89 -5.85 7.14
C GLY A 211 25.79 -4.80 7.06
N TYR A 212 24.63 -5.15 6.51
CA TYR A 212 23.44 -4.27 6.45
C TYR A 212 22.99 -3.77 7.83
N ASP A 213 23.19 -4.56 8.88
CA ASP A 213 22.86 -4.26 10.27
C ASP A 213 23.85 -3.32 10.98
N ARG A 214 25.07 -3.18 10.46
CA ARG A 214 26.19 -2.48 11.13
C ARG A 214 26.75 -1.30 10.34
N PHE A 215 26.53 -1.26 9.02
CA PHE A 215 27.02 -0.20 8.16
C PHE A 215 25.86 0.59 7.57
N ALA A 216 25.67 1.82 8.05
CA ALA A 216 24.58 2.70 7.60
C ALA A 216 24.54 2.90 6.06
N ASN A 217 25.71 2.82 5.39
CA ASN A 217 25.80 3.01 3.94
C ASN A 217 25.56 1.74 3.12
N VAL A 218 25.29 0.60 3.77
CA VAL A 218 24.84 -0.62 3.10
C VAL A 218 23.32 -0.60 3.09
N ILE A 219 22.74 -0.46 1.90
CA ILE A 219 21.29 -0.45 1.68
C ILE A 219 20.88 -1.54 0.70
N THR A 220 19.62 -1.93 0.76
CA THR A 220 18.99 -2.84 -0.19
C THR A 220 18.64 -2.14 -1.50
N ASN A 221 18.41 -2.92 -2.55
CA ASN A 221 17.97 -2.39 -3.84
C ASN A 221 16.60 -1.69 -3.75
N VAL A 222 15.69 -2.17 -2.89
CA VAL A 222 14.36 -1.55 -2.74
C VAL A 222 14.41 -0.23 -1.98
N GLU A 223 15.34 -0.07 -1.05
CA GLU A 223 15.65 1.21 -0.40
C GLU A 223 16.28 2.20 -1.39
N PHE A 224 17.22 1.72 -2.21
CA PHE A 224 17.81 2.50 -3.29
C PHE A 224 16.76 3.05 -4.26
N GLU A 225 15.78 2.22 -4.66
CA GLU A 225 14.65 2.67 -5.49
C GLU A 225 13.86 3.83 -4.85
N ARG A 226 13.67 3.79 -3.52
CA ARG A 226 13.01 4.89 -2.82
C ARG A 226 13.88 6.15 -2.82
N MET A 227 15.18 6.03 -2.56
CA MET A 227 16.10 7.17 -2.59
C MET A 227 16.23 7.79 -3.99
N ALA A 228 16.15 6.98 -5.05
CA ALA A 228 16.21 7.45 -6.42
C ALA A 228 14.94 8.19 -6.88
N ASP A 229 13.81 7.95 -6.23
CA ASP A 229 12.53 8.59 -6.54
C ASP A 229 12.52 10.08 -6.09
N PRO A 230 12.22 11.04 -6.98
CA PRO A 230 12.05 12.46 -6.64
C PRO A 230 10.96 12.73 -5.60
N LYS A 231 9.96 11.85 -5.50
CA LYS A 231 8.92 11.88 -4.44
C LYS A 231 9.28 10.99 -3.25
N GLY A 232 10.45 10.38 -3.28
CA GLY A 232 11.02 9.60 -2.22
C GLY A 232 11.68 10.45 -1.13
N PRO A 233 12.26 9.79 -0.13
CA PRO A 233 12.72 10.43 1.10
C PRO A 233 13.88 11.40 0.95
N THR A 234 14.69 11.26 -0.10
CA THR A 234 15.86 12.11 -0.37
C THR A 234 15.62 13.03 -1.57
N GLY A 235 14.38 13.13 -2.06
CA GLY A 235 14.03 13.95 -3.22
C GLY A 235 14.78 13.56 -4.50
N GLY A 236 15.08 12.27 -4.67
CA GLY A 236 15.83 11.75 -5.82
C GLY A 236 17.34 11.92 -5.73
N LYS A 237 17.88 12.36 -4.59
CA LYS A 237 19.32 12.50 -4.36
C LYS A 237 19.89 11.22 -3.75
N LEU A 238 20.92 10.68 -4.38
CA LEU A 238 21.67 9.53 -3.85
C LEU A 238 22.69 10.02 -2.82
N VAL A 239 22.26 10.05 -1.57
CA VAL A 239 23.08 10.45 -0.42
C VAL A 239 23.47 9.24 0.42
N ARG A 240 24.58 9.32 1.14
CA ARG A 240 25.00 8.32 2.10
C ARG A 240 24.16 8.42 3.38
N PRO A 241 23.47 7.36 3.81
CA PRO A 241 22.69 7.39 5.05
C PRO A 241 23.48 7.81 6.29
N SER A 242 24.79 7.53 6.34
CA SER A 242 25.62 7.86 7.50
C SER A 242 25.80 9.36 7.75
N ASP A 243 25.82 10.17 6.68
CA ASP A 243 26.23 11.59 6.79
C ASP A 243 25.53 12.55 5.81
N GLY A 244 24.58 12.07 5.02
CA GLY A 244 23.80 12.87 4.08
C GLY A 244 24.59 13.43 2.89
N ARG A 245 25.89 13.11 2.76
CA ARG A 245 26.71 13.57 1.63
C ARG A 245 26.42 12.76 0.37
N GLU A 246 26.65 13.35 -0.78
CA GLU A 246 26.49 12.70 -2.08
C GLU A 246 27.32 11.41 -2.20
N ALA A 247 26.69 10.32 -2.66
CA ALA A 247 27.34 9.07 -2.94
C ALA A 247 28.00 9.10 -4.33
N LYS A 248 29.32 9.35 -4.38
CA LYS A 248 30.09 9.44 -5.63
C LYS A 248 30.52 8.10 -6.21
N ASN A 249 30.71 7.10 -5.35
CA ASN A 249 31.10 5.74 -5.74
C ASN A 249 30.07 4.77 -5.17
N ILE A 250 29.47 3.96 -6.03
CA ILE A 250 28.41 3.01 -5.69
C ILE A 250 28.81 1.63 -6.21
N ALA A 251 28.70 0.61 -5.35
CA ALA A 251 28.90 -0.78 -5.72
C ALA A 251 27.58 -1.54 -5.60
N PHE A 252 27.22 -2.30 -6.64
CA PHE A 252 26.08 -3.21 -6.61
C PHE A 252 26.57 -4.63 -6.36
N ILE A 253 26.00 -5.28 -5.34
CA ILE A 253 26.28 -6.68 -5.02
C ILE A 253 25.10 -7.53 -5.52
N GLN A 254 25.33 -8.26 -6.61
CA GLN A 254 24.32 -9.13 -7.20
C GLN A 254 24.14 -10.41 -6.37
N CYS A 255 23.03 -11.11 -6.59
CA CYS A 255 22.74 -12.40 -5.95
C CYS A 255 22.68 -12.34 -4.40
N ALA A 256 22.46 -11.16 -3.82
CA ALA A 256 22.26 -10.99 -2.39
C ALA A 256 20.91 -11.61 -1.97
N GLY A 257 20.94 -12.84 -1.49
CA GLY A 257 19.75 -13.58 -1.04
C GLY A 257 19.07 -14.47 -2.09
N SER A 258 19.62 -14.58 -3.31
CA SER A 258 19.17 -15.49 -4.38
C SER A 258 20.32 -15.82 -5.34
N ARG A 259 20.32 -17.01 -5.96
CA ARG A 259 21.30 -17.41 -6.97
C ARG A 259 20.62 -17.68 -8.31
#